data_AF-Q40759-F1
#
_entry.id   AF-Q40759-F1
#
_cell.length_a   1.000
_cell.length_b   1.000
_cell.length_c   1.000
_cell.angle_alpha   90.00
_cell.angle_beta   90.00
_cell.angle_gamma   90.00
#
_symmetry.space_group_name_H-M   'P 1'
#
loop_
_entity.id
_entity.type
_entity.pdbx_description
1 polymer ?
#
loop_
_entity_poly.entity_id
_entity_poly.type
_entity_poly.pdbx_seq_one_letter_code
_entity_poly.pdbx_strand_id
1 'polypeptide(L)'
;RAPHGCHAQYMANMGSIASLVMAVIINGNDGEAGGNGRNSMKLWGLVVCHHTSLRAVPFPLRYACEFLMQAFGLQLSMELQLAEQLAEKRIFRIQALLSDMLLRDGSIGIVTQSPSIMDLVKCDGAALYYGGICWMLGVTPTEAQTKDIADWLCEYHGDSTGLTTDSLTDAGYPGAAYLGDAVCGMAAARITSKDFLFWFRSQTAKELKWGGAEHHSGDKDDGR
;
A
#
# COMPACT_ATOMS: atom_id res chain seq x y z
N ARG A 1 -29.09 18.10 15.76
CA ARG A 1 -29.41 18.12 14.32
C ARG A 1 -30.07 16.78 13.99
N ALA A 2 -31.19 16.76 13.27
CA ALA A 2 -31.77 15.50 12.79
C ALA A 2 -30.89 14.88 11.68
N PRO A 3 -30.77 13.54 11.60
CA PRO A 3 -30.00 12.88 10.53
C PRO A 3 -30.70 13.02 9.17
N HIS A 4 -29.94 12.90 8.08
CA HIS A 4 -30.51 12.85 6.73
C HIS A 4 -31.38 11.60 6.55
N GLY A 5 -32.42 11.68 5.71
CA GLY A 5 -33.39 10.59 5.51
C GLY A 5 -32.75 9.30 5.01
N CYS A 6 -31.78 9.41 4.09
CA CYS A 6 -31.02 8.27 3.58
C CYS A 6 -30.30 7.51 4.72
N HIS A 7 -29.63 8.23 5.62
CA HIS A 7 -28.95 7.60 6.75
C HIS A 7 -29.93 6.98 7.76
N ALA A 8 -31.08 7.64 8.02
CA ALA A 8 -32.10 7.08 8.90
C ALA A 8 -32.65 5.74 8.37
N GLN A 9 -32.91 5.65 7.05
CA GLN A 9 -33.35 4.40 6.43
C GLN A 9 -32.24 3.34 6.42
N TYR A 10 -30.99 3.73 6.18
CA TYR A 10 -29.84 2.82 6.27
C TYR A 10 -29.71 2.17 7.65
N MET A 11 -29.82 2.98 8.73
CA MET A 11 -29.79 2.48 10.10
C MET A 11 -30.93 1.49 10.39
N ALA A 12 -32.14 1.79 9.92
CA ALA A 12 -33.28 0.89 10.01
C ALA A 12 -33.04 -0.44 9.29
N ASN A 13 -32.50 -0.40 8.06
CA ASN A 13 -32.16 -1.59 7.28
C ASN A 13 -31.06 -2.44 7.95
N MET A 14 -30.13 -1.80 8.66
CA MET A 14 -29.10 -2.50 9.44
C MET A 14 -29.63 -3.09 10.78
N GLY A 15 -30.86 -2.74 11.18
CA GLY A 15 -31.43 -3.16 12.47
C GLY A 15 -30.86 -2.38 13.68
N SER A 16 -30.28 -1.20 13.45
CA SER A 16 -29.76 -0.32 14.50
C SER A 16 -30.72 0.83 14.77
N ILE A 17 -31.24 0.88 16.00
CA ILE A 17 -32.26 1.86 16.44
C ILE A 17 -31.61 3.13 17.02
N ALA A 18 -30.43 2.99 17.64
CA ALA A 18 -29.67 4.13 18.14
C ALA A 18 -28.19 3.96 17.78
N SER A 19 -27.53 5.09 17.49
CA SER A 19 -26.09 5.13 17.25
C SER A 19 -25.40 6.28 17.94
N LEU A 20 -24.12 6.07 18.27
CA LEU A 20 -23.17 7.10 18.66
C LEU A 20 -21.94 6.94 17.78
N VAL A 21 -21.57 7.99 17.06
CA VAL A 21 -20.43 7.98 16.14
C VAL A 21 -19.44 9.04 16.60
N MET A 22 -18.16 8.67 16.68
CA MET A 22 -17.09 9.55 17.09
C MET A 22 -15.95 9.49 16.07
N ALA A 23 -15.37 10.65 15.77
CA ALA A 23 -14.29 10.76 14.80
C ALA A 23 -12.94 10.41 15.43
N VAL A 24 -12.11 9.68 14.69
CA VAL A 24 -10.69 9.48 14.97
C VAL A 24 -9.91 10.38 14.02
N ILE A 25 -9.28 11.41 14.59
CA ILE A 25 -8.53 12.41 13.85
C ILE A 25 -7.04 12.22 14.13
N ILE A 26 -6.23 12.25 13.08
CA ILE A 26 -4.77 12.25 13.19
C ILE A 26 -4.22 13.55 12.61
N ASN A 27 -3.03 13.94 13.06
CA ASN A 27 -2.30 15.05 12.43
C ASN A 27 -1.72 14.55 11.10
N GLY A 28 -2.10 15.19 10.00
CA GLY A 28 -1.51 14.95 8.69
C GLY A 28 -0.08 15.49 8.63
N ASN A 29 0.80 14.73 7.99
CA ASN A 29 2.11 15.19 7.58
C ASN A 29 1.94 15.76 6.16
N ASP A 30 2.09 17.07 5.98
CA ASP A 30 1.92 17.72 4.67
C ASP A 30 3.10 17.34 3.76
N GLY A 31 2.98 16.19 3.08
CA GLY A 31 3.94 15.69 2.08
C GLY A 31 3.33 15.39 0.71
N GLU A 32 2.00 15.30 0.59
CA GLU A 32 1.34 14.89 -0.67
C GLU A 32 0.33 15.91 -1.23
N ALA A 33 0.16 17.07 -0.60
CA ALA A 33 -0.66 18.14 -1.15
C ALA A 33 0.03 19.48 -0.91
N GLY A 34 0.39 20.18 -2.00
CA GLY A 34 1.03 21.50 -1.99
C GLY A 34 0.14 22.60 -1.43
N GLY A 35 -0.11 22.57 -0.12
CA GLY A 35 -0.89 23.58 0.61
C GLY A 35 -0.20 23.99 1.91
N ASN A 36 0.14 25.27 2.00
CA ASN A 36 0.68 26.01 3.15
C ASN A 36 0.58 25.32 4.54
N GLY A 37 1.65 24.62 4.94
CA GLY A 37 2.28 24.63 6.28
C GLY A 37 1.39 24.75 7.52
N ARG A 38 0.24 24.08 7.56
CA ARG A 38 -0.65 24.03 8.71
C ARG A 38 -1.05 22.59 8.88
N ASN A 39 -0.49 21.92 9.92
CA ASN A 39 -0.90 20.60 10.45
C ASN A 39 -2.33 20.24 10.00
N SER A 40 -2.45 19.54 8.87
CA SER A 40 -3.74 19.26 8.29
C SER A 40 -4.37 18.12 9.08
N MET A 41 -5.36 18.41 9.92
CA MET A 41 -6.10 17.35 10.61
C MET A 41 -6.81 16.47 9.57
N LYS A 42 -6.52 15.17 9.57
CA LYS A 42 -7.12 14.19 8.67
C LYS A 42 -8.06 13.27 9.45
N LEU A 43 -9.26 13.05 8.91
CA LEU A 43 -10.15 12.00 9.41
C LEU A 43 -9.54 10.64 9.05
N TRP A 44 -9.04 9.91 10.04
CA TRP A 44 -8.47 8.58 9.84
C TRP A 44 -9.56 7.50 9.81
N GLY A 45 -10.58 7.66 10.65
CA GLY A 45 -11.69 6.71 10.73
C GLY A 45 -12.74 7.13 11.75
N LEU A 46 -13.67 6.23 12.01
CA LEU A 46 -14.79 6.44 12.94
C LEU A 46 -14.85 5.29 13.95
N VAL A 47 -15.17 5.62 15.20
CA VAL A 47 -15.67 4.64 16.18
C VAL A 47 -17.18 4.76 16.19
N VAL A 48 -17.84 3.68 15.77
CA VAL A 48 -19.29 3.61 15.59
C VAL A 48 -19.88 2.63 16.59
N CYS A 49 -20.77 3.12 17.45
CA CYS A 49 -21.52 2.31 18.39
C CYS A 49 -22.97 2.17 17.91
N HIS A 50 -23.46 0.93 17.82
CA HIS A 50 -24.85 0.61 17.47
C HIS A 50 -25.59 0.02 18.66
N HIS A 51 -26.88 0.32 18.77
CA HIS A 51 -27.78 -0.27 19.74
C HIS A 51 -29.09 -0.70 19.05
N THR A 52 -29.58 -1.90 19.38
CA THR A 52 -30.83 -2.46 18.84
C THR A 52 -32.09 -1.94 19.55
N SER A 53 -31.92 -1.04 20.52
CA SER A 53 -33.01 -0.37 21.24
C SER A 53 -32.67 1.10 21.48
N LEU A 54 -33.70 1.89 21.79
CA LEU A 54 -33.55 3.32 22.07
C LEU A 54 -32.58 3.53 23.23
N ARG A 55 -31.51 4.28 22.98
CA ARG A 55 -30.49 4.60 23.98
C ARG A 55 -30.00 6.03 23.82
N ALA A 56 -30.26 6.85 24.82
CA ALA A 56 -29.74 8.21 24.91
C ALA A 56 -28.51 8.23 25.83
N VAL A 57 -27.37 8.70 25.30
CA VAL A 57 -26.12 8.81 26.07
C VAL A 57 -26.02 10.22 26.70
N PRO A 58 -25.85 10.34 28.03
CA PRO A 58 -25.73 11.63 28.69
C PRO A 58 -24.56 12.44 28.14
N PHE A 59 -24.69 13.78 28.11
CA PHE A 59 -23.62 14.66 27.63
C PHE A 59 -22.27 14.45 28.34
N PRO A 60 -22.19 14.31 29.68
CA PRO A 60 -20.90 14.08 30.34
C PRO A 60 -20.18 12.83 29.84
N LEU A 61 -20.92 11.76 29.53
CA LEU A 61 -20.34 10.53 29.02
C LEU A 61 -19.88 10.72 27.56
N ARG A 62 -20.65 11.41 26.72
CA ARG A 62 -20.24 11.73 25.35
C ARG A 62 -18.96 12.57 25.33
N TYR A 63 -18.83 13.54 26.24
CA TYR A 63 -17.65 14.38 26.38
C TYR A 63 -16.42 13.57 26.85
N ALA A 64 -16.60 12.65 27.80
CA ALA A 64 -15.54 11.73 28.21
C ALA A 64 -15.08 10.83 27.05
N CYS A 65 -16.02 10.32 26.24
CA CYS A 65 -15.68 9.53 25.05
C CYS A 65 -14.96 10.36 23.99
N GLU A 66 -15.33 11.63 23.79
CA GLU A 66 -14.62 12.54 22.89
C GLU A 66 -13.14 12.71 23.31
N PHE A 67 -12.89 12.91 24.60
CA PHE A 67 -11.52 13.00 25.13
C PHE A 67 -10.74 11.69 24.90
N LEU A 68 -11.39 10.54 25.10
CA LEU A 68 -10.78 9.24 24.80
C LEU A 68 -10.41 9.11 23.32
N MET A 69 -11.23 9.62 22.40
CA MET A 69 -10.93 9.59 20.96
C MET A 69 -9.78 10.51 20.58
N GLN A 70 -9.61 11.65 21.26
CA GLN A 70 -8.44 12.51 21.08
C GLN A 70 -7.15 11.81 21.52
N ALA A 71 -7.18 11.18 22.71
CA ALA A 71 -6.04 10.40 23.20
C ALA A 71 -5.72 9.21 22.27
N PHE A 72 -6.75 8.53 21.76
CA PHE A 72 -6.60 7.45 20.80
C PHE A 72 -5.97 7.92 19.48
N GLY A 73 -6.44 9.03 18.92
CA GLY A 73 -5.87 9.63 17.70
C GLY A 73 -4.40 10.04 17.85
N LEU A 74 -4.03 10.56 19.03
CA LEU A 74 -2.64 10.90 19.34
C LEU A 74 -1.76 9.64 19.42
N GLN A 75 -2.18 8.62 20.17
CA GLN A 75 -1.42 7.37 20.29
C GLN A 75 -1.26 6.70 18.92
N LEU A 76 -2.32 6.65 18.13
CA LEU A 76 -2.28 6.12 16.77
C LEU A 76 -1.28 6.88 15.88
N SER A 77 -1.26 8.21 15.97
CA SER A 77 -0.31 9.03 15.23
C SER A 77 1.14 8.72 15.63
N MET A 78 1.41 8.53 16.92
CA MET A 78 2.74 8.17 17.42
C MET A 78 3.18 6.78 16.92
N GLU A 79 2.30 5.78 16.97
CA GLU A 79 2.59 4.43 16.48
C GLU A 79 2.88 4.42 14.97
N LEU A 80 2.10 5.17 14.18
CA LEU A 80 2.32 5.31 12.74
C LEU A 80 3.69 5.96 12.45
N GLN A 81 4.01 7.07 13.11
CA GLN A 81 5.30 7.73 12.96
C GLN A 81 6.47 6.84 13.36
N LEU A 82 6.34 6.09 14.47
CA LEU A 82 7.37 5.15 14.89
C LEU A 82 7.57 4.02 13.88
N ALA A 83 6.48 3.46 13.34
CA ALA A 83 6.53 2.43 12.32
C ALA A 83 7.21 2.93 11.04
N GLU A 84 6.92 4.15 10.60
CA GLU A 84 7.57 4.82 9.46
C GLU A 84 9.07 5.01 9.72
N GLN A 85 9.46 5.57 10.86
CA GLN A 85 10.86 5.77 11.23
C GLN A 85 11.65 4.46 11.30
N LEU A 86 11.06 3.40 11.84
CA LEU A 86 11.70 2.08 11.90
C LEU A 86 11.86 1.47 10.50
N ALA A 87 10.86 1.64 9.63
CA ALA A 87 10.94 1.19 8.24
C ALA A 87 12.02 1.97 7.47
N GLU A 88 12.06 3.30 7.59
CA GLU A 88 13.06 4.16 6.96
C GLU A 88 14.48 3.81 7.43
N LYS A 89 14.68 3.68 8.75
CA LYS A 89 15.98 3.27 9.32
C LYS A 89 16.41 1.90 8.82
N ARG A 90 15.49 0.94 8.69
CA ARG A 90 15.77 -0.38 8.12
C ARG A 90 16.20 -0.26 6.67
N ILE A 91 15.45 0.48 5.85
CA ILE A 91 15.75 0.69 4.43
C ILE A 91 17.13 1.35 4.28
N PHE A 92 17.40 2.43 5.01
CA PHE A 92 18.68 3.14 4.96
C PHE A 92 19.86 2.23 5.32
N ARG A 93 19.71 1.39 6.35
CA ARG A 93 20.74 0.41 6.74
C ARG A 93 21.00 -0.61 5.64
N ILE A 94 19.95 -1.13 5.01
CA ILE A 94 20.08 -2.12 3.93
C ILE A 94 20.71 -1.47 2.70
N GLN A 95 20.30 -0.26 2.32
CA GLN A 95 20.91 0.48 1.22
C GLN A 95 22.41 0.70 1.43
N ALA A 96 22.83 1.08 2.64
CA ALA A 96 24.24 1.25 2.96
C ALA A 96 25.05 -0.06 2.80
N LEU A 97 24.49 -1.19 3.24
CA LEU A 97 25.11 -2.51 3.09
C LEU A 97 25.18 -2.94 1.62
N LEU A 98 24.09 -2.79 0.86
CA LEU A 98 24.07 -3.11 -0.57
C LEU A 98 25.04 -2.23 -1.36
N SER A 99 25.19 -0.96 -1.00
CA SER A 99 26.16 -0.05 -1.62
C SER A 99 27.61 -0.49 -1.37
N ASP A 100 27.95 -0.90 -0.14
CA ASP A 100 29.28 -1.46 0.18
C ASP A 100 29.52 -2.79 -0.57
N MET A 101 28.51 -3.65 -0.68
CA MET A 101 28.58 -4.89 -1.46
C MET A 101 28.81 -4.63 -2.95
N LEU A 102 28.10 -3.67 -3.55
CA LEU A 102 28.28 -3.29 -4.96
C LEU A 102 29.72 -2.83 -5.24
N LEU A 103 30.35 -2.12 -4.29
CA LEU A 103 31.72 -1.64 -4.43
C LEU A 103 32.76 -2.76 -4.28
N ARG A 104 32.50 -3.78 -3.46
CA ARG A 104 33.47 -4.85 -3.16
C ARG A 104 33.33 -6.07 -4.07
N ASP A 105 32.10 -6.54 -4.24
CA ASP A 105 31.77 -7.84 -4.84
C ASP A 105 31.06 -7.68 -6.19
N GLY A 106 30.84 -6.44 -6.63
CA GLY A 106 30.15 -6.11 -7.87
C GLY A 106 28.64 -6.36 -7.81
N SER A 107 28.00 -6.32 -8.98
CA SER A 107 26.54 -6.42 -9.13
C SER A 107 25.96 -7.77 -8.69
N ILE A 108 26.78 -8.82 -8.57
CA ILE A 108 26.33 -10.15 -8.14
C ILE A 108 26.13 -10.20 -6.62
N GLY A 109 26.92 -9.44 -5.86
CA GLY A 109 26.91 -9.48 -4.38
C GLY A 109 25.54 -9.14 -3.78
N ILE A 110 24.81 -8.21 -4.40
CA ILE A 110 23.48 -7.77 -3.93
C ILE A 110 22.39 -8.85 -4.07
N VAL A 111 22.63 -9.90 -4.86
CA VAL A 111 21.71 -11.04 -5.03
C VAL A 111 22.18 -12.27 -4.26
N THR A 112 23.50 -12.52 -4.21
CA THR A 112 24.06 -13.76 -3.65
C THR A 112 24.37 -13.69 -2.14
N GLN A 113 24.46 -12.49 -1.57
CA GLN A 113 24.77 -12.30 -0.16
C GLN A 113 23.54 -11.90 0.67
N SER A 114 23.69 -11.95 2.00
CA SER A 114 22.69 -11.52 2.96
C SER A 114 23.21 -10.32 3.75
N PRO A 115 22.46 -9.21 3.86
CA PRO A 115 21.13 -8.97 3.27
C PRO A 115 21.19 -8.83 1.74
N SER A 116 20.07 -9.19 1.09
CA SER A 116 19.92 -9.14 -0.38
C SER A 116 18.96 -8.02 -0.81
N ILE A 117 18.80 -7.82 -2.12
CA ILE A 117 17.80 -6.90 -2.68
C ILE A 117 16.36 -7.22 -2.24
N MET A 118 16.02 -8.45 -1.86
CA MET A 118 14.70 -8.79 -1.33
C MET A 118 14.44 -8.19 0.05
N ASP A 119 15.48 -7.81 0.79
CA ASP A 119 15.31 -7.19 2.11
C ASP A 119 14.94 -5.71 2.03
N LEU A 120 15.15 -5.07 0.88
CA LEU A 120 14.85 -3.67 0.63
C LEU A 120 13.34 -3.42 0.49
N VAL A 121 12.64 -4.32 -0.20
CA VAL A 121 11.21 -4.22 -0.51
C VAL A 121 10.55 -5.54 -0.15
N LYS A 122 9.42 -5.48 0.58
CA LYS A 122 8.61 -6.69 0.82
C LYS A 122 8.16 -7.29 -0.52
N CYS A 123 8.69 -8.44 -0.88
CA CYS A 123 8.46 -9.14 -2.13
C CYS A 123 8.56 -10.65 -1.91
N ASP A 124 8.05 -11.43 -2.87
CA ASP A 124 8.14 -12.89 -2.86
C ASP A 124 9.35 -13.37 -3.65
N GLY A 125 9.85 -12.55 -4.58
CA GLY A 125 11.11 -12.76 -5.26
C GLY A 125 11.69 -11.48 -5.85
N ALA A 126 12.93 -11.57 -6.31
CA ALA A 126 13.64 -10.50 -6.97
C ALA A 126 14.59 -11.07 -8.04
N ALA A 127 14.89 -10.27 -9.05
CA ALA A 127 15.87 -10.65 -10.07
C ALA A 127 16.74 -9.45 -10.48
N LEU A 128 18.01 -9.71 -10.77
CA LEU A 128 18.90 -8.80 -11.47
C LEU A 128 19.09 -9.31 -12.89
N TYR A 129 18.80 -8.47 -13.88
CA TYR A 129 19.14 -8.72 -15.27
C TYR A 129 20.25 -7.75 -15.67
N TYR A 130 21.47 -8.25 -15.84
CA TYR A 130 22.64 -7.42 -16.11
C TYR A 130 23.58 -8.11 -17.10
N GLY A 131 23.93 -7.41 -18.18
CA GLY A 131 24.84 -7.94 -19.21
C GLY A 131 24.30 -9.19 -19.92
N GLY A 132 22.97 -9.35 -19.98
CA GLY A 132 22.31 -10.51 -20.59
C GLY A 132 22.25 -11.77 -19.71
N ILE A 133 22.68 -11.67 -18.44
CA ILE A 133 22.60 -12.75 -17.45
C ILE A 133 21.50 -12.39 -16.44
N CYS A 134 20.73 -13.38 -16.03
CA CYS A 134 19.70 -13.24 -15.00
C CYS A 134 20.12 -13.92 -13.69
N TRP A 135 20.15 -13.17 -12.59
CA TRP A 135 20.28 -13.71 -11.24
C TRP A 135 18.94 -13.59 -10.53
N MET A 136 18.38 -14.71 -10.09
CA MET A 136 17.03 -14.79 -9.53
C MET A 136 17.07 -15.24 -8.07
N LEU A 137 16.17 -14.70 -7.25
CA LEU A 137 16.03 -15.02 -5.83
C LEU A 137 14.55 -15.10 -5.45
N GLY A 138 14.16 -16.14 -4.72
CA GLY A 138 12.76 -16.34 -4.31
C GLY A 138 11.84 -16.77 -5.46
N VAL A 139 10.60 -16.26 -5.46
CA VAL A 139 9.58 -16.55 -6.49
C VAL A 139 9.73 -15.57 -7.64
N THR A 140 10.26 -16.05 -8.77
CA THR A 140 10.49 -15.23 -9.97
C THR A 140 9.90 -15.91 -11.21
N PRO A 141 9.65 -15.16 -12.29
CA PRO A 141 9.47 -15.76 -13.61
C PRO A 141 10.73 -16.55 -14.02
N THR A 142 10.59 -17.37 -15.05
CA THR A 142 11.75 -18.02 -15.68
C THR A 142 12.69 -16.97 -16.30
N GLU A 143 13.93 -17.35 -16.57
CA GLU A 143 14.90 -16.45 -17.21
C GLU A 143 14.39 -15.93 -18.57
N ALA A 144 13.76 -16.79 -19.37
CA ALA A 144 13.17 -16.40 -20.65
C ALA A 144 12.03 -15.39 -20.49
N GLN A 145 11.16 -15.59 -19.49
CA GLN A 145 10.07 -14.64 -19.18
C GLN A 145 10.62 -13.32 -18.61
N THR A 146 11.64 -13.36 -17.77
CA THR A 146 12.26 -12.16 -17.20
C THR A 146 12.91 -11.32 -18.30
N LYS A 147 13.54 -11.96 -19.27
CA LYS A 147 14.07 -11.30 -20.47
C LYS A 147 12.96 -10.67 -21.31
N ASP A 148 11.86 -11.40 -21.55
CA ASP A 148 10.71 -10.89 -22.29
C ASP A 148 10.08 -9.65 -21.62
N ILE A 149 10.00 -9.65 -20.29
CA ILE A 149 9.58 -8.48 -19.50
C ILE A 149 10.56 -7.31 -19.67
N ALA A 150 11.87 -7.56 -19.64
CA ALA A 150 12.88 -6.52 -19.84
C ALA A 150 12.80 -5.90 -21.25
N ASP A 151 12.56 -6.72 -22.28
CA ASP A 151 12.38 -6.27 -23.66
C ASP A 151 11.09 -5.42 -23.79
N TRP A 152 9.98 -5.87 -23.19
CA TRP A 152 8.73 -5.10 -23.12
C TRP A 152 8.92 -3.74 -22.42
N LEU A 153 9.66 -3.67 -21.30
CA LEU A 153 9.98 -2.40 -20.64
C LEU A 153 10.87 -1.49 -21.49
N CYS A 154 11.74 -2.05 -22.32
CA CYS A 154 12.54 -1.25 -23.26
C CYS A 154 11.67 -0.65 -24.37
N GLU A 155 10.71 -1.40 -24.90
CA GLU A 155 9.86 -1.00 -26.02
C GLU A 155 8.77 0.00 -25.61
N TYR A 156 8.04 -0.28 -24.53
CA TYR A 156 6.85 0.50 -24.14
C TYR A 156 7.12 1.51 -23.02
N HIS A 157 8.22 1.34 -22.27
CA HIS A 157 8.57 2.16 -21.11
C HIS A 157 10.02 2.69 -21.18
N GLY A 158 10.58 2.84 -22.39
CA GLY A 158 11.97 3.24 -22.65
C GLY A 158 12.38 4.56 -21.98
N ASP A 159 11.47 5.53 -21.91
CA ASP A 159 11.72 6.86 -21.35
C ASP A 159 11.57 6.92 -19.81
N SER A 160 11.16 5.82 -19.17
CA SER A 160 10.98 5.74 -17.72
C SER A 160 12.20 5.13 -17.02
N THR A 161 12.45 5.58 -15.78
CA THR A 161 13.45 5.00 -14.87
C THR A 161 13.03 3.65 -14.30
N GLY A 162 11.78 3.22 -14.53
CA GLY A 162 11.24 1.97 -14.03
C GLY A 162 9.73 1.84 -14.23
N LEU A 163 9.14 0.81 -13.62
CA LEU A 163 7.69 0.60 -13.57
C LEU A 163 7.31 -0.05 -12.25
N THR A 164 6.21 0.40 -11.64
CA THR A 164 5.57 -0.29 -10.50
C THR A 164 4.13 -0.59 -10.85
N THR A 165 3.74 -1.85 -10.76
CA THR A 165 2.36 -2.31 -10.97
C THR A 165 2.01 -3.41 -9.97
N ASP A 166 0.76 -3.44 -9.52
CA ASP A 166 0.19 -4.55 -8.74
C ASP A 166 -0.37 -5.66 -9.62
N SER A 167 -0.53 -5.42 -10.93
CA SER A 167 -1.01 -6.36 -11.94
C SER A 167 -0.29 -6.14 -13.27
N LEU A 168 0.56 -7.09 -13.68
CA LEU A 168 1.22 -7.07 -14.98
C LEU A 168 0.21 -7.14 -16.14
N THR A 169 -0.93 -7.80 -15.93
CA THR A 169 -2.02 -7.87 -16.90
C THR A 169 -2.62 -6.49 -17.14
N ASP A 170 -2.96 -5.76 -16.07
CA ASP A 170 -3.57 -4.43 -16.18
C ASP A 170 -2.56 -3.36 -16.67
N ALA A 171 -1.27 -3.59 -16.41
CA ALA A 171 -0.19 -2.79 -16.98
C ALA A 171 0.01 -3.00 -18.50
N GLY A 172 -0.66 -3.98 -19.10
CA GLY A 172 -0.61 -4.24 -20.53
C GLY A 172 0.55 -5.12 -20.99
N TYR A 173 1.19 -5.87 -20.09
CA TYR A 173 2.22 -6.84 -20.48
C TYR A 173 1.57 -8.05 -21.20
N PRO A 174 1.89 -8.30 -22.48
CA PRO A 174 1.21 -9.34 -23.27
C PRO A 174 1.44 -10.76 -22.75
N GLY A 175 2.58 -11.02 -22.11
CA GLY A 175 2.96 -12.32 -21.58
C GLY A 175 2.37 -12.66 -20.21
N ALA A 176 1.58 -11.76 -19.61
CA ALA A 176 1.11 -11.89 -18.23
C ALA A 176 0.34 -13.20 -17.96
N ALA A 177 -0.46 -13.66 -18.91
CA ALA A 177 -1.24 -14.90 -18.80
C ALA A 177 -0.35 -16.16 -18.61
N TYR A 178 0.91 -16.13 -19.07
CA TYR A 178 1.85 -17.25 -18.96
C TYR A 178 2.66 -17.26 -17.65
N LEU A 179 2.59 -16.18 -16.86
CA LEU A 179 3.26 -16.10 -15.56
C LEU A 179 2.50 -16.87 -14.46
N GLY A 180 1.19 -17.06 -14.65
CA GLY A 180 0.30 -17.70 -13.67
C GLY A 180 0.20 -16.94 -12.35
N ASP A 181 -0.29 -17.60 -11.31
CA ASP A 181 -0.52 -16.98 -9.99
C ASP A 181 0.77 -16.67 -9.22
N ALA A 182 1.92 -17.22 -9.67
CA ALA A 182 3.21 -17.07 -9.00
C ALA A 182 3.74 -15.64 -9.07
N VAL A 183 3.41 -14.87 -10.12
CA VAL A 183 3.85 -13.49 -10.29
C VAL A 183 2.72 -12.65 -10.90
N CYS A 184 2.23 -11.67 -10.15
CA CYS A 184 1.16 -10.77 -10.56
C CYS A 184 1.61 -9.31 -10.46
N GLY A 185 2.22 -8.93 -9.33
CA GLY A 185 2.76 -7.59 -9.12
C GLY A 185 4.26 -7.52 -9.42
N MET A 186 4.71 -6.36 -9.90
CA MET A 186 6.13 -6.11 -10.21
C MET A 186 6.53 -4.67 -9.87
N ALA A 187 7.72 -4.52 -9.29
CA ALA A 187 8.49 -3.28 -9.35
C ALA A 187 9.77 -3.52 -10.16
N ALA A 188 10.05 -2.66 -11.12
CA ALA A 188 11.25 -2.70 -11.96
C ALA A 188 11.99 -1.37 -11.86
N ALA A 189 13.30 -1.42 -11.61
CA ALA A 189 14.19 -0.27 -11.64
C ALA A 189 15.23 -0.45 -12.75
N ARG A 190 15.33 0.53 -13.63
CA ARG A 190 16.27 0.53 -14.76
C ARG A 190 17.65 0.99 -14.27
N ILE A 191 18.68 0.18 -14.49
CA ILE A 191 20.08 0.50 -14.16
C ILE A 191 20.76 1.15 -15.37
N THR A 192 20.61 0.53 -16.54
CA THR A 192 21.09 1.05 -17.83
C THR A 192 19.97 0.89 -18.87
N SER A 193 20.20 1.24 -20.14
CA SER A 193 19.17 1.04 -21.17
C SER A 193 18.71 -0.41 -21.33
N LYS A 194 19.50 -1.40 -20.89
CA LYS A 194 19.20 -2.83 -21.04
C LYS A 194 19.22 -3.63 -19.73
N ASP A 195 19.74 -3.05 -18.64
CA ASP A 195 19.91 -3.74 -17.37
C ASP A 195 18.84 -3.27 -16.37
N PHE A 196 18.28 -4.22 -15.62
CA PHE A 196 17.15 -3.99 -14.72
C PHE A 196 17.29 -4.75 -13.41
N LEU A 197 16.71 -4.16 -12.37
CA LEU A 197 16.42 -4.81 -11.09
C LEU A 197 14.92 -5.00 -10.97
N PHE A 198 14.49 -6.20 -10.58
CA PHE A 198 13.09 -6.58 -10.47
C PHE A 198 12.77 -7.05 -9.06
N TRP A 199 11.57 -6.72 -8.59
CA TRP A 199 10.91 -7.31 -7.44
C TRP A 199 9.53 -7.80 -7.85
N PHE A 200 9.22 -9.03 -7.49
CA PHE A 200 7.98 -9.70 -7.86
C PHE A 200 7.13 -9.98 -6.63
N ARG A 201 5.81 -9.93 -6.81
CA ARG A 201 4.83 -10.41 -5.84
C ARG A 201 3.86 -11.36 -6.51
N SER A 202 3.58 -12.44 -5.81
CA SER A 202 2.58 -13.43 -6.19
C SER A 202 1.19 -12.83 -6.08
N GLN A 203 0.24 -13.44 -6.79
CA GLN A 203 -1.16 -13.10 -6.61
C GLN A 203 -1.58 -13.42 -5.17
N THR A 204 -1.92 -12.39 -4.41
CA THR A 204 -2.55 -12.58 -3.10
C THR A 204 -4.05 -12.44 -3.30
N ALA A 205 -4.79 -13.54 -3.19
CA ALA A 205 -6.24 -13.49 -3.15
C ALA A 205 -6.68 -12.64 -1.95
N LYS A 206 -7.13 -11.42 -2.22
CA LYS A 206 -7.81 -10.61 -1.21
C LYS A 206 -9.27 -11.03 -1.21
N GLU A 207 -9.65 -11.88 -0.27
CA GLU A 207 -11.08 -12.05 0.03
C GLU A 207 -11.60 -10.78 0.70
N LEU A 208 -12.23 -9.92 -0.09
CA LEU A 208 -12.94 -8.75 0.39
C LEU A 208 -14.38 -9.15 0.71
N LYS A 209 -14.71 -9.22 2.00
CA LYS A 209 -16.09 -9.42 2.45
C LYS A 209 -16.80 -8.09 2.49
N TRP A 210 -17.59 -7.82 1.47
CA TRP A 210 -18.46 -6.66 1.44
C TRP A 210 -19.65 -6.86 2.39
N GLY A 211 -19.92 -5.85 3.23
CA GLY A 211 -21.11 -5.83 4.10
C GLY A 211 -22.42 -5.49 3.38
N GLY A 212 -22.40 -5.47 2.05
CA GLY A 212 -23.46 -4.97 1.19
C GLY A 212 -22.94 -4.81 -0.25
N ALA A 213 -23.04 -3.60 -0.79
CA ALA A 213 -22.51 -3.29 -2.12
C ALA A 213 -20.99 -3.19 -2.15
N GLU A 214 -20.39 -3.56 -3.28
CA GLU A 214 -18.98 -3.35 -3.55
C GLU A 214 -18.69 -1.86 -3.79
N HIS A 215 -17.50 -1.41 -3.42
CA HIS A 215 -17.08 -0.04 -3.73
C HIS A 215 -16.61 0.06 -5.18
N HIS A 216 -17.26 0.89 -5.98
CA HIS A 216 -16.80 1.26 -7.32
C HIS A 216 -16.20 2.67 -7.28
N SER A 217 -14.96 2.82 -7.77
CA SER A 217 -14.23 4.09 -7.75
C SER A 217 -14.86 5.21 -8.60
N GLY A 218 -15.77 4.85 -9.51
CA GLY A 218 -16.54 5.80 -10.33
C GLY A 218 -17.77 6.38 -9.62
N ASP A 219 -18.22 5.77 -8.51
CA ASP A 219 -19.40 6.21 -7.80
C ASP A 219 -19.13 7.52 -7.05
N LYS A 220 -20.07 8.45 -7.13
CA LYS A 220 -20.01 9.74 -6.44
C LYS A 220 -21.35 10.03 -5.78
N ASP A 221 -21.29 10.73 -4.65
CA ASP A 221 -22.49 11.23 -3.97
C ASP A 221 -23.29 12.11 -4.96
N ASP A 222 -24.53 11.72 -5.22
CA ASP A 222 -25.43 12.40 -6.15
C ASP A 222 -26.11 13.65 -5.52
N GLY A 223 -25.80 13.94 -4.26
CA GLY A 223 -26.29 15.08 -3.49
C GLY A 223 -27.77 15.00 -3.10
N ARG A 224 -28.42 13.84 -3.27
CA ARG A 224 -29.83 13.63 -2.97
C ARG A 224 -30.10 13.01 -1.60
#